data_AF-A0A743YI13-F1
#
_entry.id   AF-A0A743YI13-F1
#
_cell.length_a   1.000
_cell.length_b   1.000
_cell.length_c   1.000
_cell.angle_alpha   90.00
_cell.angle_beta   90.00
_cell.angle_gamma   90.00
#
_symmetry.space_group_name_H-M   'P 1'
#
loop_
_entity.id
_entity.type
_entity.pdbx_description
1 polymer ?
#
loop_
_entity_poly.entity_id
_entity_poly.type
_entity_poly.pdbx_seq_one_letter_code
_entity_poly.pdbx_strand_id
1 'polypeptide(L)' 'MENELTFTVSFLADHQKVSGIYLTVTFGVEGLGDALYKARLELIQENYFNIEELSVSVAEDDRSGNGG' A
#
# COMPACT_ATOMS: atom_id res chain seq x y z
N MET A 1 17.97 -8.88 -11.74
CA MET A 1 17.15 -7.66 -11.80
C MET A 1 15.93 -7.97 -10.95
N GLU A 2 15.91 -7.46 -9.73
CA GLU A 2 14.72 -7.54 -8.88
C GLU A 2 13.68 -6.60 -9.50
N ASN A 3 12.54 -7.15 -9.91
CA ASN A 3 11.43 -6.33 -10.40
C ASN A 3 10.79 -5.69 -9.17
N GLU A 4 11.21 -4.47 -8.84
CA GLU A 4 10.50 -3.64 -7.87
C GLU A 4 9.08 -3.40 -8.38
N LEU A 5 8.09 -3.91 -7.65
CA LEU A 5 6.68 -3.71 -7.96
C LEU A 5 6.17 -2.56 -7.10
N THR A 6 5.41 -1.65 -7.71
CA THR A 6 4.76 -0.58 -6.97
C THR A 6 3.38 -1.04 -6.55
N PHE A 7 3.14 -1.06 -5.24
CA PHE A 7 1.85 -1.43 -4.68
C PHE A 7 1.17 -0.19 -4.12
N THR A 8 -0.14 -0.08 -4.33
CA THR A 8 -1.00 0.90 -3.68
C THR A 8 -2.07 0.14 -2.91
N VAL A 9 -2.14 0.38 -1.60
CA VAL A 9 -3.10 -0.28 -0.71
C VAL A 9 -4.01 0.78 -0.12
N SER A 10 -5.31 0.51 -0.19
CA SER A 10 -6.37 1.38 0.32
C SER A 10 -6.91 0.82 1.62
N PHE A 11 -7.09 1.70 2.61
CA PHE A 11 -7.59 1.37 3.93
C PHE A 11 -8.74 2.28 4.33
N LEU A 12 -9.64 1.76 5.15
CA LEU A 12 -10.50 2.54 6.02
C LEU A 12 -9.93 2.45 7.44
N ALA A 13 -9.72 3.58 8.11
CA ALA A 13 -9.18 3.58 9.46
C ALA A 13 -9.73 4.76 10.28
N ASP A 14 -9.59 4.65 11.59
CA ASP A 14 -9.91 5.72 12.53
C ASP A 14 -8.62 6.35 13.05
N HIS A 15 -8.67 7.64 13.37
CA HIS A 15 -7.57 8.38 13.96
C HIS A 15 -8.08 9.39 15.00
N GLN A 16 -7.69 9.17 16.25
CA GLN A 16 -8.04 10.00 17.41
C GLN A 16 -9.55 10.28 17.52
N LYS A 17 -10.01 11.44 17.05
CA LYS A 17 -11.40 11.91 17.13
C LYS A 17 -12.17 11.77 15.81
N VAL A 18 -11.53 11.25 14.77
CA VAL A 18 -12.08 11.12 13.43
C VAL A 18 -12.15 9.64 13.07
N SER A 19 -13.32 9.20 12.63
CA SER A 19 -13.56 7.81 12.20
C SER A 19 -13.88 7.74 10.72
N GLY A 20 -13.61 6.60 10.10
CA GLY A 20 -13.92 6.33 8.69
C GLY A 20 -13.04 7.11 7.71
N ILE A 21 -11.76 7.25 8.01
CA ILE A 21 -10.77 7.92 7.16
C ILE A 21 -10.34 6.95 6.07
N TYR A 22 -10.52 7.37 4.81
CA TYR A 22 -9.99 6.63 3.67
C TYR A 22 -8.53 7.03 3.43
N LEU A 23 -7.63 6.05 3.46
CA LEU A 23 -6.19 6.23 3.32
C LEU A 23 -5.69 5.40 2.14
N THR A 24 -4.72 5.94 1.40
CA THR A 24 -4.01 5.21 0.35
C THR A 24 -2.53 5.31 0.63
N VAL A 25 -1.86 4.16 0.67
CA VAL A 25 -0.43 4.04 0.92
C VAL A 25 0.21 3.40 -0.31
N THR A 26 1.25 4.04 -0.84
CA THR A 26 1.98 3.56 -2.02
C THR A 26 3.45 3.34 -1.66
N PHE A 27 3.97 2.15 -1.96
CA PHE A 27 5.38 1.79 -1.73
C PHE A 27 5.90 0.86 -2.82
N GLY A 28 7.20 0.95 -3.08
CA GLY A 28 7.93 -0.02 -3.88
C GLY A 28 8.41 -1.15 -2.98
N VAL A 29 8.02 -2.40 -3.29
CA VAL A 29 8.50 -3.58 -2.58
C VAL A 29 8.67 -4.76 -3.54
N GLU A 30 9.42 -5.76 -3.08
CA GLU A 30 9.70 -6.97 -3.84
C GLU A 30 8.50 -7.94 -3.91
N GLY A 31 7.48 -7.77 -3.04
CA GLY A 31 6.30 -8.64 -3.05
C GLY A 31 5.11 -8.17 -2.22
N LEU A 32 3.93 -8.68 -2.57
CA LEU A 32 2.62 -8.28 -2.01
C LEU A 32 2.49 -8.51 -0.48
N GLY A 33 3.07 -9.59 0.04
CA GLY A 33 2.98 -9.88 1.48
C GLY A 33 3.73 -8.86 2.34
N ASP A 34 4.89 -8.42 1.86
CA ASP A 34 5.71 -7.40 2.53
C ASP A 34 5.07 -6.01 2.42
N ALA A 35 4.46 -5.73 1.27
CA ALA A 35 3.64 -4.55 0.99
C ALA A 35 2.55 -4.31 2.05
N LEU A 36 1.63 -5.28 2.23
CA LEU A 36 0.50 -5.14 3.15
C LEU A 36 0.96 -4.98 4.60
N TYR A 37 1.99 -5.75 4.99
CA TYR A 37 2.55 -5.68 6.34
C TYR A 37 3.15 -4.30 6.63
N LYS A 38 3.98 -3.77 5.73
CA LYS A 38 4.61 -2.45 5.86
C LYS A 38 3.57 -1.33 5.88
N ALA A 39 2.60 -1.37 4.98
CA ALA A 39 1.50 -0.41 4.93
C ALA A 39 0.76 -0.31 6.27
N ARG A 40 0.40 -1.46 6.83
CA ARG A 40 -0.33 -1.52 8.09
C ARG A 40 0.54 -1.06 9.26
N LEU A 41 1.82 -1.40 9.25
CA LEU A 41 2.76 -0.98 10.30
C LEU A 41 2.90 0.55 10.34
N GLU A 42 3.00 1.18 9.16
CA GLU A 42 3.09 2.64 9.04
C GLU A 42 1.83 3.33 9.60
N LEU A 43 0.64 2.82 9.26
CA LEU A 43 -0.63 3.33 9.81
C LEU A 43 -0.69 3.19 11.34
N ILE A 44 -0.22 2.08 11.90
CA ILE A 44 -0.17 1.89 13.36
C ILE A 44 0.80 2.88 14.02
N GLN A 45 1.96 3.13 13.41
CA GLN A 45 2.94 4.10 13.92
C GLN A 45 2.40 5.53 13.91
N GLU A 46 1.57 5.86 12.93
CA GLU A 46 0.84 7.12 12.84
C GLU A 46 -0.43 7.17 13.71
N ASN A 47 -0.61 6.22 14.63
CA ASN A 47 -1.73 6.13 15.57
C ASN A 47 -3.11 5.91 14.93
N TYR A 48 -3.17 5.34 13.72
CA TYR A 48 -4.42 4.85 13.17
C TYR A 48 -4.81 3.52 13.82
N PHE A 49 -6.11 3.30 14.00
CA PHE A 49 -6.69 2.08 14.56
C PHE A 49 -7.97 1.70 13.82
N ASN A 50 -8.57 0.55 14.14
CA ASN A 50 -9.71 -0.02 13.39
C ASN A 50 -9.43 -0.11 11.88
N ILE A 51 -8.21 -0.51 11.51
CA ILE A 51 -7.75 -0.53 10.13
C ILE A 51 -8.40 -1.71 9.38
N GLU A 52 -9.20 -1.39 8.38
CA GLU A 52 -9.81 -2.32 7.43
C GLU A 52 -9.15 -2.14 6.06
N GLU A 53 -8.67 -3.23 5.47
CA GLU A 53 -8.14 -3.24 4.11
C GLU A 53 -9.29 -3.26 3.11
N LEU A 54 -9.28 -2.33 2.16
CA LEU A 54 -10.33 -2.22 1.14
C LEU A 54 -9.89 -2.81 -0.19
N SER A 55 -8.67 -2.49 -0.63
CA SER A 55 -8.16 -2.95 -1.92
C SER A 55 -6.64 -2.83 -2.00
N VAL A 56 -6.06 -3.69 -2.83
CA VAL A 56 -4.66 -3.57 -3.26
C VAL A 56 -4.59 -3.49 -4.78
N SER A 57 -3.79 -2.56 -5.28
CA SER A 57 -3.48 -2.38 -6.69
C SER A 57 -1.99 -2.50 -6.90
N VAL A 58 -1.59 -3.20 -7.96
CA VAL A 58 -0.19 -3.37 -8.35
C VAL A 58 0.02 -2.65 -9.65
N ALA A 59 0.97 -1.73 -9.68
CA ALA A 59 1.51 -1.19 -10.91
C ALA A 59 2.79 -1.96 -11.24
N GLU A 60 2.71 -2.79 -12.27
CA GLU A 60 3.90 -3.32 -12.95
C GLU A 60 4.52 -2.14 -13.71
N ASP A 61 5.75 -1.75 -13.38
CA ASP A 61 6.48 -0.75 -14.16
C ASP A 61 6.82 -1.39 -15.51
N ASP A 62 5.97 -1.15 -16.51
CA ASP A 62 6.05 -1.74 -17.85
C ASP A 62 7.24 -1.11 -18.61
N ARG A 63 8.47 -1.46 -18.21
CA ARG A 63 9.71 -1.15 -18.94
C ARG A 63 10.04 -2.19 -19.99
N SER A 64 9.03 -2.83 -20.58
CA SER A 64 9.21 -3.68 -21.77
C SER A 64 8.80 -2.94 -23.04
N GLY A 65 9.22 -1.69 -23.17
CA GLY A 65 9.13 -0.91 -24.40
C GLY A 65 10.49 -0.77 -25.08
N ASN A 66 11.08 -1.85 -25.59
CA ASN A 66 11.98 -1.73 -26.74
C ASN A 66 12.23 -3.06 -27.47
N GLY A 67 11.92 -3.07 -28.76
CA GLY A 67 12.18 -4.18 -29.68
C GLY A 67 11.39 -4.04 -30.97
N GLY A 68 11.43 -2.85 -31.59
CA GLY A 68 11.02 -2.66 -32.98
C GLY A 68 12.13 -3.02 -33.95
#